data_AF-A0A1W6KYH0-F1
#
_entry.id   AF-A0A1W6KYH0-F1
#
_cell.length_a   1.000
_cell.length_b   1.000
_cell.length_c   1.000
_cell.angle_alpha   90.00
_cell.angle_beta   90.00
_cell.angle_gamma   90.00
#
_symmetry.space_group_name_H-M   'P 1'
#
loop_
_entity.id
_entity.type
_entity.pdbx_description
1 polymer ?
#
loop_
_entity_poly.entity_id
_entity_poly.type
_entity_poly.pdbx_seq_one_letter_code
_entity_poly.pdbx_strand_id
1 'polypeptide(L)' 'MEIGTAEHAGTTRVSLRLGNRLWRAVLNGDNEVQQEQMTVFRGKTSGPPLR' A
#
# COMPACT_ATOMS: atom_id res chain seq x y z
N MET A 1 -6.28 -0.56 -8.29
CA MET A 1 -7.36 0.19 -7.63
C MET A 1 -8.50 -0.79 -7.44
N GLU A 2 -9.07 -0.83 -6.24
CA GLU A 2 -10.18 -1.71 -5.89
C GLU A 2 -11.30 -0.87 -5.28
N ILE A 3 -12.54 -1.06 -5.70
CA ILE A 3 -13.71 -0.34 -5.17
C ILE A 3 -14.38 -1.25 -4.14
N GLY A 4 -14.63 -0.73 -2.94
CA GLY A 4 -15.32 -1.46 -1.89
C GLY A 4 -16.80 -1.65 -2.23
N THR A 5 -17.33 -2.83 -1.91
CA THR A 5 -18.74 -3.19 -2.11
C THR A 5 -19.37 -3.59 -0.77
N ALA A 6 -20.70 -3.67 -0.72
CA ALA A 6 -21.47 -4.01 0.49
C ALA A 6 -21.06 -3.15 1.70
N GLU A 7 -20.48 -3.77 2.73
CA GLU A 7 -20.04 -3.14 3.99
C GLU A 7 -18.95 -2.08 3.78
N HIS A 8 -18.28 -2.10 2.63
CA HIS A 8 -17.23 -1.17 2.25
C HIS A 8 -17.63 -0.26 1.08
N ALA A 9 -18.92 -0.22 0.73
CA ALA A 9 -19.44 0.68 -0.29
C ALA A 9 -19.02 2.14 -0.01
N GLY A 10 -18.66 2.87 -1.07
CA GLY A 10 -18.18 4.26 -0.97
C GLY A 10 -16.72 4.40 -0.56
N THR A 11 -15.97 3.30 -0.46
CA THR A 11 -14.53 3.34 -0.26
C THR A 11 -13.75 2.83 -1.48
N THR A 12 -12.55 3.36 -1.69
CA THR A 12 -11.63 2.87 -2.72
C THR A 12 -10.30 2.53 -2.11
N ARG A 13 -9.78 1.33 -2.37
CA ARG A 13 -8.42 0.96 -2.02
C ARG A 13 -7.47 1.24 -3.18
N VAL A 14 -6.41 1.98 -2.88
CA VAL A 14 -5.33 2.31 -3.81
C VAL A 14 -4.01 1.73 -3.34
N SER A 15 -3.13 1.43 -4.29
CA SER A 15 -1.79 0.92 -4.04
C SER A 15 -0.82 1.63 -4.99
N LEU A 16 0.22 2.24 -4.45
CA LEU A 16 1.26 2.95 -5.20
C LEU A 16 2.62 2.34 -4.85
N ARG A 17 3.36 1.91 -5.87
CA ARG A 17 4.72 1.43 -5.72
C ARG A 17 5.69 2.60 -5.96
N LEU A 18 6.47 2.95 -4.94
CA LEU A 18 7.50 4.00 -5.02
C LEU A 18 8.86 3.38 -4.70
N GLY A 19 9.60 2.98 -5.73
CA GLY A 19 10.89 2.29 -5.58
C GLY A 19 10.76 1.02 -4.74
N ASN A 20 11.46 0.96 -3.60
CA ASN A 20 11.37 -0.15 -2.66
C ASN A 20 10.24 -0.01 -1.63
N ARG A 21 9.33 0.95 -1.77
CA ARG A 21 8.19 1.16 -0.86
C ARG A 21 6.86 0.89 -1.57
N LEU A 22 5.90 0.30 -0.86
CA LEU A 22 4.51 0.16 -1.31
C LEU A 22 3.65 0.95 -0.34
N TRP A 23 3.03 1.99 -0.87
CA TRP A 23 2.02 2.74 -0.14
C TRP A 23 0.65 2.18 -0.51
N ARG A 24 -0.20 1.99 0.49
CA ARG A 24 -1.57 1.52 0.36
C ARG A 24 -2.48 2.44 1.14
N ALA A 25 -3.62 2.81 0.56
CA ALA A 25 -4.60 3.62 1.26
C ALA A 25 -6.03 3.18 0.94
N VAL A 26 -6.94 3.50 1.87
CA VAL A 26 -8.39 3.46 1.68
C VAL A 26 -8.88 4.90 1.63
N LEU A 27 -9.57 5.25 0.56
CA LEU A 27 -10.15 6.57 0.31
C LEU A 27 -11.66 6.52 0.54
N ASN A 28 -12.25 7.63 0.99
CA ASN A 28 -13.71 7.82 0.98
C ASN A 28 -14.21 8.28 -0.41
N GLY A 29 -15.52 8.56 -0.52
CA GLY A 29 -16.15 9.03 -1.76
C GLY A 29 -15.64 10.39 -2.26
N ASP A 30 -15.07 11.21 -1.38
CA ASP A 30 -14.47 12.51 -1.67
C ASP A 30 -12.97 12.42 -2.03
N ASN A 31 -12.43 11.19 -2.14
CA ASN A 31 -11.02 10.88 -2.37
C ASN A 31 -10.07 11.26 -1.21
N GLU A 32 -10.59 11.45 -0.01
CA GLU A 32 -9.78 11.71 1.18
C GLU A 32 -9.29 10.40 1.79
N VAL A 33 -8.05 10.40 2.28
CA VAL A 33 -7.41 9.23 2.90
C VAL A 33 -8.02 8.98 4.29
N GLN A 34 -8.69 7.84 4.45
CA GLN A 34 -9.24 7.37 5.72
C GLN A 34 -8.25 6.47 6.48
N GLN A 35 -7.48 5.67 5.75
CA GLN A 35 -6.44 4.82 6.31
C GLN A 35 -5.28 4.72 5.33
N GLU A 36 -4.05 4.74 5.84
CA GLU A 36 -2.84 4.53 5.05
C GLU A 36 -1.86 3.55 5.70
N GLN A 37 -1.06 2.91 4.86
CA GLN A 37 0.02 2.02 5.27
C GLN A 37 1.19 2.13 4.29
N MET A 38 2.41 2.23 4.83
CA MET A 38 3.65 2.19 4.06
C MET A 38 4.43 0.91 4.39
N THR A 39 4.68 0.09 3.37
CA THR A 39 5.54 -1.10 3.48
C THR A 39 6.87 -0.84 2.79
N VAL A 40 7.97 -0.88 3.55
CA VAL A 40 9.34 -0.79 2.99
C VAL A 40 9.89 -2.19 2.76
N PHE A 41 10.13 -2.54 1.51
CA PHE A 41 10.78 -3.79 1.15
C PHE A 41 12.28 -3.57 1.26
N ARG A 42 12.89 -4.23 2.25
CA ARG A 42 14.35 -4.39 2.26
C ARG A 42 14.68 -5.46 1.22
N GLY A 43 15.58 -5.14 0.29
CA GLY A 43 16.16 -6.17 -0.56
C GLY A 43 16.81 -7.22 0.34
N LYS A 44 16.72 -8.50 -0.04
CA LYS A 44 17.63 -9.49 0.52
C LYS A 44 19.03 -8.98 0.19
N THR A 45 19.83 -8.64 1.20
CA THR A 45 21.27 -8.54 1.01
C THR A 45 21.72 -9.93 0.61
N SER A 46 21.71 -10.23 -0.68
CA SER A 46 22.36 -11.40 -1.26
C SER A 46 23.87 -11.15 -1.26
N GLY A 47 24.42 -10.86 -0.08
CA GLY A 47 25.84 -10.96 0.19
C GLY A 47 26.03 -12.28 0.91
N PRO A 48 26.90 -13.19 0.44
CA PRO A 48 27.33 -14.29 1.29
C PRO A 48 27.91 -13.70 2.59
N PRO A 49 27.77 -14.39 3.74
CA PRO A 49 28.44 -13.95 4.95
C PRO A 49 29.93 -13.80 4.64
N LEU A 50 30.46 -12.59 4.85
CA LEU A 50 31.91 -12.38 4.84
C LEU A 50 32.49 -13.26 5.95
N ARG A 51 33.31 -14.22 5.54
CA ARG A 51 34.07 -15.11 6.43
C ARG A 51 35.10 -14.34 7.23
#